data_AF-A0A7X5ZYG4-F1
#
_entry.id   AF-A0A7X5ZYG4-F1
#
_cell.length_a   1.000
_cell.length_b   1.000
_cell.length_c   1.000
_cell.angle_alpha   90.00
_cell.angle_beta   90.00
_cell.angle_gamma   90.00
#
_symmetry.space_group_name_H-M   'P 1'
#
loop_
_entity.id
_entity.type
_entity.pdbx_description
1 polymer ?
#
loop_
_entity_poly.entity_id
_entity_poly.type
_entity_poly.pdbx_seq_one_letter_code
_entity_poly.pdbx_strand_id
1 'polypeptide(L)' 'MTETLETPAAHRRVRVWFGAHPIADHTADAEQAVQYEEAMRRRFASLRVTSEPVLVDAER' A
#
# COMPACT_ATOMS: atom_id res chain seq x y z
N MET A 1 -8.98 -6.22 23.42
CA MET A 1 -9.95 -6.65 22.40
C MET A 1 -9.84 -5.71 21.21
N THR A 2 -8.94 -6.01 20.30
CA THR A 2 -9.00 -5.60 18.89
C THR A 2 -8.61 -6.85 18.13
N GLU A 3 -9.56 -7.77 18.02
CA GLU A 3 -9.49 -8.87 17.06
C GLU A 3 -9.64 -8.24 15.69
N THR A 4 -8.51 -7.85 15.09
CA THR A 4 -8.45 -7.44 13.70
C THR A 4 -8.68 -8.69 12.89
N LEU A 5 -9.91 -8.86 12.42
CA LEU A 5 -10.37 -9.96 11.61
C LEU A 5 -9.42 -10.12 10.42
N GLU A 6 -8.63 -11.19 10.46
CA GLU A 6 -7.78 -11.68 9.37
C GLU A 6 -8.68 -12.08 8.20
N THR A 7 -9.15 -11.07 7.48
CA THR A 7 -9.65 -11.25 6.12
C THR A 7 -8.45 -11.78 5.33
N PRO A 8 -8.60 -12.76 4.42
CA PRO A 8 -7.55 -13.11 3.48
C PRO A 8 -7.37 -11.95 2.50
N ALA A 9 -6.82 -10.86 3.00
CA ALA A 9 -6.73 -9.58 2.35
C ALA A 9 -5.52 -9.69 1.44
N ALA A 10 -5.82 -9.81 0.15
CA ALA A 10 -4.82 -9.66 -0.89
C ALA A 10 -3.99 -8.41 -0.58
N HIS A 11 -2.71 -8.60 -0.26
CA HIS A 11 -1.82 -7.50 0.04
C HIS A 11 -1.84 -6.50 -1.12
N ARG A 12 -1.64 -5.23 -0.83
CA ARG A 12 -1.54 -4.18 -1.83
C ARG A 12 -0.17 -3.54 -1.71
N ARG A 13 0.46 -3.35 -2.86
CA ARG A 13 1.74 -2.68 -3.00
C ARG A 13 1.50 -1.27 -3.47
N VAL A 14 1.75 -0.34 -2.56
CA VAL A 14 1.71 1.09 -2.81
C VAL A 14 3.12 1.55 -3.15
N ARG A 15 3.29 2.08 -4.35
CA ARG A 15 4.53 2.69 -4.83
C ARG A 15 4.37 4.18 -4.97
N VAL A 16 5.34 4.94 -4.44
CA VAL A 16 5.42 6.39 -4.61
C VAL A 16 6.51 6.73 -5.58
N TRP A 17 6.15 7.54 -6.56
CA TRP A 17 7.02 7.97 -7.65
C TRP A 17 7.26 9.47 -7.55
N PHE A 18 8.53 9.83 -7.61
CA PHE A 18 8.98 11.20 -7.84
C PHE A 18 9.41 11.32 -9.31
N GLY A 19 8.52 11.84 -10.15
CA GLY A 19 8.73 11.85 -11.60
C GLY A 19 8.82 10.42 -12.15
N ALA A 20 10.01 10.04 -12.63
CA ALA A 20 10.28 8.69 -13.17
C ALA A 20 10.93 7.73 -12.16
N HIS A 21 11.23 8.17 -10.93
CA HIS A 21 11.96 7.37 -9.95
C HIS A 21 11.05 6.92 -8.80
N PRO A 22 10.95 5.61 -8.50
CA PRO A 22 10.23 5.15 -7.31
C PRO A 22 11.05 5.50 -6.07
N ILE A 23 10.46 6.27 -5.15
CA ILE A 23 11.12 6.70 -3.90
C ILE A 23 10.67 5.90 -2.69
N ALA A 24 9.51 5.24 -2.76
CA ALA A 24 9.01 4.38 -1.71
C ALA A 24 8.20 3.23 -2.29
N ASP A 25 8.39 2.05 -1.71
CA ASP A 25 7.67 0.83 -2.03
C ASP A 25 7.15 0.27 -0.71
N HIS A 26 5.83 0.16 -0.57
CA HIS A 26 5.21 -0.34 0.65
C HIS A 26 4.18 -1.40 0.29
N THR A 27 4.45 -2.63 0.68
CA THR A 27 3.50 -3.75 0.56
C THR A 27 2.89 -4.00 1.93
N ALA A 28 1.58 -3.83 2.03
CA ALA A 28 0.84 -4.03 3.26
C ALA A 28 -0.53 -4.63 2.96
N ASP A 29 -1.29 -4.94 4.00
CA ASP A 29 -2.68 -5.34 3.89
C ASP A 29 -3.52 -4.32 3.09
N ALA A 30 -4.63 -4.76 2.49
CA ALA A 30 -5.51 -3.89 1.73
C ALA A 30 -5.95 -2.65 2.51
N GLU A 31 -6.26 -2.78 3.80
CA GLU A 31 -6.65 -1.64 4.65
C GLU A 31 -5.46 -0.70 4.91
N GLN A 32 -4.32 -1.28 5.30
CA GLN A 32 -3.09 -0.52 5.59
C GLN A 32 -2.56 0.21 4.35
N ALA A 33 -2.66 -0.40 3.18
CA ALA A 33 -2.28 0.19 1.91
C ALA A 33 -3.13 1.41 1.55
N VAL A 34 -4.45 1.36 1.78
CA VAL A 34 -5.33 2.51 1.55
C VAL A 34 -4.97 3.65 2.49
N GLN A 35 -4.77 3.36 3.78
CA GLN A 35 -4.37 4.37 4.77
C GLN A 35 -3.01 5.00 4.43
N TYR A 36 -2.07 4.19 3.95
CA TYR A 36 -0.74 4.64 3.53
C TYR A 36 -0.82 5.53 2.28
N GLU A 37 -1.63 5.15 1.28
CA GLU A 37 -1.89 5.96 0.08
C GLU A 37 -2.48 7.31 0.46
N GLU A 38 -3.54 7.34 1.28
CA GLU A 38 -4.19 8.58 1.70
C GLU A 38 -3.24 9.48 2.50
N ALA A 39 -2.48 8.91 3.44
CA ALA A 39 -1.50 9.66 4.23
C ALA A 39 -0.40 10.27 3.35
N MET A 40 0.10 9.51 2.37
CA MET A 40 1.11 10.00 1.43
C MET A 40 0.55 11.01 0.45
N ARG A 41 -0.63 10.77 -0.11
CA ARG A 41 -1.29 11.70 -1.03
C ARG A 41 -1.67 13.01 -0.34
N ARG A 42 -2.04 12.96 0.95
CA ARG A 42 -2.32 14.15 1.77
C ARG A 42 -1.06 14.96 2.08
N ARG A 43 0.07 14.30 2.37
CA ARG A 43 1.35 14.97 2.66
C ARG A 43 2.10 15.41 1.40
N PHE A 44 1.89 14.69 0.30
CA PHE A 44 2.63 14.83 -0.94
C PHE A 44 1.69 14.81 -2.15
N ALA A 45 0.77 15.78 -2.22
CA ALA A 45 -0.26 15.86 -3.27
C ALA A 45 0.31 15.93 -4.70
N SER A 46 1.56 16.35 -4.87
CA SER A 46 2.26 16.41 -6.16
C SER A 46 2.93 15.10 -6.58
N LEU A 47 3.00 14.09 -5.71
CA LEU A 47 3.63 12.81 -6.03
C LEU A 47 2.64 11.86 -6.67
N ARG A 48 3.15 11.04 -7.60
CA ARG A 48 2.37 9.96 -8.20
C ARG A 48 2.44 8.77 -7.26
N VAL A 49 1.29 8.39 -6.71
CA VAL A 49 1.15 7.16 -5.92
C VAL A 49 0.40 6.14 -6.76
N THR A 50 0.90 4.91 -6.82
CA THR A 50 0.28 3.79 -7.53
C THR A 50 0.03 2.66 -6.55
N SER A 51 -1.20 2.19 -6.44
CA SER A 51 -1.57 1.02 -5.64
C SER A 51 -1.90 -0.15 -6.55
N GLU A 52 -1.16 -1.25 -6.39
CA GLU A 52 -1.36 -2.48 -7.15
C GLU A 52 -1.70 -3.62 -6.20
N PRO A 53 -2.74 -4.44 -6.49
CA PRO A 53 -3.00 -5.64 -5.72
C PRO A 53 -1.87 -6.65 -5.97
N VAL A 54 -1.25 -7.11 -4.89
CA VAL A 54 -0.24 -8.16 -4.90
C VAL A 54 -0.86 -9.39 -4.28
N LEU A 55 -1.00 -10.42 -5.11
CA LEU A 55 -1.24 -11.75 -4.59
C LEU A 55 0.07 -12.19 -3.93
N VAL A 56 0.19 -11.96 -2.62
CA VAL A 56 1.21 -12.67 -1.85
C VAL A 56 0.72 -14.11 -1.80
N ASP A 57 1.37 -14.95 -2.59
CA ASP A 57 1.30 -16.37 -2.35
C ASP A 57 1.93 -16.58 -0.97
N ALA A 58 1.09 -16.80 0.04
CA ALA A 58 1.52 -17.08 1.39
C ALA A 58 2.08 -18.52 1.44
N GLU A 59 3.10 -18.81 0.64
CA GLU A 59 3.84 -20.06 0.68
C GLU A 59 5.20 -19.80 1.32
N ARG A 60 5.26 -19.94 2.66
CA ARG A 60 6.05 -20.97 3.34
C ARG A 60 6.05 -20.82 4.85
#